data_AF-A0A1Q3WXT4-F1
#
_entry.id   AF-A0A1Q3WXT4-F1
#
_cell.length_a   1.000
_cell.length_b   1.000
_cell.length_c   1.000
_cell.angle_alpha   90.00
_cell.angle_beta   90.00
_cell.angle_gamma   90.00
#
_symmetry.space_group_name_H-M   'P 1'
#
loop_
_entity.id
_entity.type
_entity.pdbx_description
1 polymer ?
#
loop_
_entity_poly.entity_id
_entity_poly.type
_entity_poly.pdbx_seq_one_letter_code
_entity_poly.pdbx_strand_id
1 'polypeptide(L)' 'MKINKEWHLAHPMPPKATLDERIAWHLEHTKHCNCRELSPKLKEEMKKRKIKIPRYQGDK' A
#
# COMPACT_ATOMS: atom_id res chain seq x y z
N MET A 1 -7.49 12.45 -6.38
CA MET A 1 -6.31 11.56 -6.49
C MET A 1 -6.29 10.92 -7.86
N LYS A 2 -5.13 10.89 -8.54
CA LYS A 2 -4.98 10.21 -9.84
C LYS A 2 -4.71 8.73 -9.57
N ILE A 3 -5.60 7.87 -10.07
CA ILE A 3 -5.47 6.40 -9.98
C ILE A 3 -4.73 5.92 -11.23
N ASN A 4 -3.70 5.10 -11.07
CA ASN A 4 -3.07 4.41 -12.19
C ASN A 4 -3.86 3.12 -12.48
N LYS A 5 -4.85 3.21 -13.38
CA LYS A 5 -5.74 2.09 -13.70
C LYS A 5 -4.98 0.90 -14.27
N GLU A 6 -4.02 1.14 -15.16
CA GLU A 6 -3.21 0.10 -15.79
C GLU A 6 -2.44 -0.72 -14.74
N TRP A 7 -1.83 -0.02 -13.77
CA TRP A 7 -1.14 -0.69 -12.67
C TRP A 7 -2.07 -1.55 -11.82
N HIS A 8 -3.28 -1.07 -11.51
CA HIS A 8 -4.25 -1.86 -10.74
C HIS A 8 -4.74 -3.12 -11.48
N LEU A 9 -4.86 -3.06 -12.81
CA LEU A 9 -5.26 -4.21 -13.62
C LEU A 9 -4.14 -5.26 -13.69
N ALA A 10 -2.88 -4.81 -13.79
CA ALA A 10 -1.72 -5.70 -13.81
C ALA A 10 -1.33 -6.23 -12.42
N HIS A 11 -1.55 -5.44 -11.36
CA HIS A 11 -1.19 -5.76 -9.97
C HIS A 11 -2.43 -5.68 -9.06
N PRO A 12 -3.43 -6.56 -9.23
CA PRO A 12 -4.55 -6.61 -8.30
C PRO A 12 -4.08 -7.14 -6.94
N MET A 13 -4.68 -6.64 -5.86
CA MET A 13 -4.44 -7.18 -4.52
C MET A 13 -5.02 -8.61 -4.43
N PRO A 14 -4.24 -9.62 -4.01
CA PRO A 14 -4.77 -10.97 -3.83
C PRO A 14 -5.91 -11.01 -2.79
N PRO A 15 -6.97 -11.80 -3.02
CA PRO A 15 -8.14 -11.84 -2.13
C PRO A 15 -7.81 -12.36 -0.72
N LYS A 16 -6.76 -13.19 -0.59
CA LYS A 16 -6.25 -13.72 0.68
C LYS A 16 -4.78 -13.31 0.92
N ALA A 17 -4.42 -12.10 0.50
CA ALA A 17 -3.08 -11.58 0.69
C ALA A 17 -2.65 -11.61 2.16
N THR A 18 -1.48 -12.19 2.40
CA THR A 18 -0.76 -12.15 3.67
C THR A 18 -0.34 -10.72 4.02
N LEU A 19 0.13 -10.51 5.25
CA LEU A 19 0.64 -9.19 5.68
C LEU A 19 1.80 -8.73 4.79
N ASP A 20 2.74 -9.63 4.49
CA ASP A 20 3.91 -9.32 3.66
C ASP A 20 3.52 -8.98 2.22
N GLU A 21 2.60 -9.73 1.60
CA GLU A 21 2.06 -9.40 0.29
C GLU A 21 1.35 -8.05 0.28
N ARG A 22 0.56 -7.75 1.31
CA ARG A 22 -0.09 -6.44 1.45
C ARG A 22 0.94 -5.32 1.57
N ILE A 23 1.99 -5.50 2.37
CA ILE A 23 3.04 -4.50 2.54
C ILE A 23 3.74 -4.27 1.21
N ALA A 24 4.20 -5.34 0.55
CA ALA A 24 4.89 -5.26 -0.73
C ALA A 24 4.02 -4.57 -1.79
N TRP A 25 2.75 -4.95 -1.88
CA TRP A 25 1.80 -4.33 -2.79
C TRP A 25 1.66 -2.82 -2.53
N HIS A 26 1.55 -2.40 -1.26
CA HIS A 26 1.42 -0.97 -0.93
C HIS A 26 2.70 -0.19 -1.23
N LEU A 27 3.88 -0.78 -0.99
CA LEU A 27 5.17 -0.16 -1.33
C LEU A 27 5.26 0.12 -2.83
N GLU A 28 4.89 -0.84 -3.67
CA GLU A 28 4.86 -0.64 -5.12
C GLU A 28 3.75 0.31 -5.54
N HIS A 29 2.52 0.11 -5.04
CA HIS A 29 1.36 0.94 -5.33
C HIS A 29 1.68 2.43 -5.14
N THR A 30 2.31 2.81 -4.01
CA THR A 30 2.64 4.22 -3.71
C THR A 30 3.56 4.90 -4.74
N LYS A 31 4.32 4.13 -5.53
CA LYS A 31 5.14 4.65 -6.65
C LYS A 31 4.30 5.02 -7.88
N HIS A 32 3.14 4.38 -8.06
CA HIS A 32 2.26 4.57 -9.22
C HIS A 32 1.05 5.45 -8.90
N CYS A 33 0.39 5.19 -7.77
CA CYS A 33 -0.72 5.98 -7.28
C CYS A 33 -0.89 5.82 -5.77
N ASN A 34 -1.30 6.87 -5.08
CA ASN A 34 -1.50 6.86 -3.63
C ASN A 34 -2.98 6.82 -3.25
N CYS A 35 -3.82 6.14 -4.06
CA CYS A 35 -5.27 6.21 -3.94
C CYS A 35 -5.88 5.39 -2.79
N ARG A 36 -5.05 4.61 -2.10
CA ARG A 36 -5.45 3.73 -1.00
C ARG A 36 -4.40 3.81 0.09
N GLU A 37 -4.80 4.32 1.24
CA GLU A 37 -3.94 4.38 2.42
C GLU A 37 -3.82 3.01 3.11
N LEU A 38 -2.74 2.83 3.87
CA LEU A 38 -2.57 1.66 4.74
C LEU A 38 -3.58 1.70 5.88
N SER A 39 -4.20 0.56 6.16
CA SER A 39 -5.01 0.40 7.37
C SER A 39 -4.15 0.55 8.64
N PRO A 40 -4.73 1.03 9.77
CA PRO A 40 -3.99 1.24 11.02
C PRO A 40 -3.20 0.00 11.47
N LYS A 41 -3.81 -1.19 11.44
CA LYS A 41 -3.15 -2.46 11.78
C LYS A 41 -1.92 -2.75 10.93
N LEU A 42 -1.96 -2.38 9.64
CA LEU A 42 -0.84 -2.59 8.72
C LEU A 42 0.28 -1.58 8.96
N LYS A 43 -0.07 -0.31 9.27
CA LYS A 43 0.89 0.72 9.72
C LYS A 43 1.60 0.28 11.00
N GLU A 44 0.87 -0.23 11.98
CA GLU A 44 1.45 -0.75 13.23
C GLU A 44 2.40 -1.91 12.98
N GLU A 45 2.02 -2.85 12.12
CA GLU A 45 2.87 -3.99 11.78
C GLU A 45 4.15 -3.56 11.05
N MET A 46 4.04 -2.64 10.09
CA MET A 46 5.21 -2.06 9.43
C MET A 46 6.12 -1.34 10.44
N LYS A 47 5.55 -0.61 11.40
CA LYS A 47 6.31 0.06 12.47
C LYS A 47 7.03 -0.94 13.36
N LYS A 48 6.37 -2.03 13.79
CA LYS A 48 6.98 -3.12 14.56
C LYS A 48 8.15 -3.76 13.82
N ARG A 49 7.98 -3.96 12.51
CA ARG A 49 9.00 -4.53 11.61
C ARG A 49 10.05 -3.51 11.16
N LYS A 50 9.99 -2.26 11.61
CA LYS A 50 10.87 -1.15 11.19
C LYS A 50 10.87 -0.89 9.67
N ILE A 51 9.78 -1.23 8.99
CA ILE A 51 9.58 -0.97 7.56
C ILE A 51 9.13 0.47 7.39
N LYS A 52 9.76 1.20 6.46
CA LYS A 52 9.41 2.59 6.16
C LYS A 52 7.99 2.66 5.59
N ILE A 53 7.12 3.38 6.28
CA ILE A 53 5.76 3.65 5.81
C ILE A 53 5.85 4.69 4.68
N PRO A 54 5.39 4.38 3.46
CA PRO A 54 5.40 5.34 2.36
C PRO A 54 4.43 6.49 2.65
N ARG A 55 4.77 7.69 2.16
CA ARG A 55 3.97 8.90 2.41
C ARG A 55 2.75 8.90 1.49
N TYR A 56 1.56 8.78 2.07
CA TYR A 56 0.30 8.90 1.34
C TYR A 56 -0.09 10.37 1.24
N GLN A 57 -0.63 10.79 0.07
CA GLN A 57 -1.17 12.14 -0.10
C GLN A 57 -2.54 12.25 0.60
N GLY A 58 -2.55 12.23 1.92
CA GLY A 58 -3.79 12.27 2.72
C GLY A 58 -3.57 12.65 4.18
N ASP A 59 -2.34 12.59 4.69
CA ASP A 59 -1.94 13.23 5.95
C ASP A 59 -2.02 14.75 5.79
N LYS A 60 -3.22 15.30 6.00
CA LYS A 60 -3.45 16.71 6.36
C LYS A 60 -3.48 16.82 7.88
#